data_AF-A0A3L6TB35-F1
#
_entry.id   AF-A0A3L6TB35-F1
#
_cell.length_a   1.000
_cell.length_b   1.000
_cell.length_c   1.000
_cell.angle_alpha   90.00
_cell.angle_beta   90.00
_cell.angle_gamma   90.00
#
_symmetry.space_group_name_H-M   'P 1'
#
loop_
_entity.id
_entity.type
_entity.pdbx_description
1 polymer ?
#
loop_
_entity_poly.entity_id
_entity_poly.type
_entity_poly.pdbx_seq_one_letter_code
_entity_poly.pdbx_strand_id
1 'polypeptide(L)'
;MGRIGEGEELEETNPLALVPDSNPIPSPRRGPPTPGADVALAGAGAHGHGHGGGGEGGVSVGQVKKEEVESKIAAWQIAEVAKVNNRFKREEVVINGWEGDQVEKASAWLKKYERKLEEKRAKAMEKAQNEVAKARRKAEEKRASAEAKRGTKVARVLELANFMRAVGRAPSTKRSFF
;
A
#
# COMPACT_ATOMS: atom_id res chain seq x y z
N MET A 1 35.50 7.47 -41.45
CA MET A 1 34.20 7.30 -40.77
C MET A 1 34.12 5.85 -40.33
N GLY A 2 34.33 5.59 -39.04
CA GLY A 2 34.39 4.24 -38.46
C GLY A 2 33.00 3.61 -38.32
N ARG A 3 32.95 2.29 -38.51
CA ARG A 3 31.82 1.41 -38.15
C ARG A 3 31.78 1.19 -36.62
N ILE A 4 30.74 0.46 -36.17
CA ILE A 4 30.52 -0.20 -34.85
C ILE A 4 29.55 0.62 -33.95
N GLY A 5 28.41 0.13 -33.51
CA GLY A 5 27.72 -1.15 -33.72
C GLY A 5 26.26 -0.96 -33.28
N GLU A 6 25.34 -1.57 -34.02
CA GLU A 6 23.93 -1.64 -33.68
C GLU A 6 23.80 -2.66 -32.53
N GLY A 7 23.63 -2.15 -31.31
CA GLY A 7 23.36 -2.97 -30.13
C GLY A 7 21.89 -3.38 -30.14
N GLU A 8 21.65 -4.59 -30.62
CA GLU A 8 20.72 -5.58 -30.07
C GLU A 8 19.59 -4.98 -29.20
N GLU A 9 18.46 -4.69 -29.83
CA GLU A 9 17.20 -4.38 -29.17
C GLU A 9 16.73 -5.65 -28.46
N LEU A 10 17.07 -5.78 -27.18
CA LEU A 10 16.49 -6.80 -26.33
C LEU A 10 15.00 -6.47 -26.17
N GLU A 11 14.16 -7.10 -27.00
CA GLU A 11 12.74 -7.27 -26.71
C GLU A 11 12.63 -7.96 -25.33
N GLU A 12 12.51 -7.15 -24.29
CA GLU A 12 12.17 -7.57 -22.94
C GLU A 12 10.75 -8.13 -22.94
N THR A 13 10.66 -9.39 -23.31
CA THR A 13 9.50 -10.25 -23.07
C THR A 13 9.38 -10.44 -21.55
N ASN A 14 8.72 -9.49 -20.89
CA ASN A 14 8.41 -9.54 -19.47
C ASN A 14 7.44 -10.71 -19.17
N PRO A 15 7.89 -11.80 -18.53
CA PRO A 15 7.06 -12.98 -18.28
C PRO A 15 6.13 -12.82 -17.07
N LEU A 16 6.04 -11.61 -16.48
CA LEU A 16 5.21 -11.30 -15.32
C LEU A 16 4.13 -10.25 -15.61
N ALA A 17 3.87 -9.92 -16.88
CA ALA A 17 2.71 -9.12 -17.26
C ALA A 17 1.43 -9.94 -16.95
N LEU A 18 0.86 -9.70 -15.77
CA LEU A 18 -0.48 -10.19 -15.39
C LEU A 18 -1.48 -9.72 -16.45
N VAL A 19 -1.91 -10.67 -17.30
CA VAL A 19 -3.13 -10.52 -18.08
C VAL A 19 -4.29 -10.41 -17.08
N PRO A 20 -5.23 -9.46 -17.23
CA PRO A 20 -6.41 -9.42 -16.38
C PRO A 20 -7.26 -10.67 -16.65
N ASP A 21 -7.15 -11.65 -15.74
CA ASP A 21 -7.87 -12.91 -15.81
C ASP A 21 -9.37 -12.66 -15.54
N SER A 22 -10.17 -12.70 -16.61
CA SER A 22 -11.62 -12.60 -16.56
C SER A 22 -12.21 -14.00 -16.46
N ASN A 23 -12.32 -14.54 -15.24
CA ASN A 23 -13.17 -15.71 -14.99
C ASN A 23 -13.88 -15.61 -13.62
N PRO A 24 -15.22 -15.56 -13.57
CA PRO A 24 -15.95 -15.40 -12.32
C PRO A 24 -16.19 -16.77 -11.68
N ILE A 25 -15.62 -17.02 -10.49
CA ILE A 25 -15.97 -18.18 -9.66
C ILE A 25 -16.44 -17.65 -8.29
N PRO A 26 -17.62 -18.08 -7.80
CA PRO A 26 -18.23 -17.50 -6.60
C PRO A 26 -17.53 -17.97 -5.32
N SER A 27 -17.28 -17.04 -4.40
CA SER A 27 -16.71 -17.31 -3.08
C SER A 27 -17.72 -17.95 -2.13
N PRO A 28 -17.35 -18.96 -1.32
CA PRO A 28 -18.17 -19.36 -0.18
C PRO A 28 -17.91 -18.42 1.00
N ARG A 29 -18.98 -17.77 1.48
CA ARG A 29 -18.98 -16.89 2.66
C ARG A 29 -18.48 -17.61 3.91
N ARG A 30 -17.54 -16.99 4.61
CA ARG A 30 -17.08 -17.34 5.97
C ARG A 30 -18.00 -16.70 7.00
N GLY A 31 -18.74 -17.50 7.77
CA GLY A 31 -19.44 -17.08 9.00
C GLY A 31 -18.54 -17.15 10.25
N PRO A 32 -18.93 -16.54 11.39
CA PRO A 32 -18.11 -16.44 12.60
C PRO A 32 -18.09 -17.75 13.42
N PRO A 33 -17.16 -17.90 14.40
CA PRO A 33 -16.78 -19.20 14.96
C PRO A 33 -17.72 -19.64 16.09
N THR A 34 -18.08 -20.93 16.12
CA THR A 34 -18.63 -21.59 17.31
C THR A 34 -17.52 -22.35 18.05
N PRO A 35 -17.49 -22.33 19.39
CA PRO A 35 -16.51 -23.08 20.18
C PRO A 35 -17.03 -24.49 20.46
N GLY A 36 -16.16 -25.49 20.24
CA GLY A 36 -16.39 -26.88 20.64
C GLY A 36 -16.37 -27.85 19.46
N ALA A 37 -15.19 -28.43 19.19
CA ALA A 37 -15.03 -29.72 18.53
C ALA A 37 -13.52 -30.07 18.57
N ASP A 38 -13.15 -30.61 19.72
CA ASP A 38 -12.17 -31.67 19.92
C ASP A 38 -11.82 -32.51 18.67
N VAL A 39 -10.51 -32.76 18.60
CA VAL A 39 -9.74 -33.63 17.69
C VAL A 39 -10.44 -34.97 17.40
N ALA A 40 -10.77 -35.20 16.13
CA ALA A 40 -11.06 -36.52 15.59
C ALA A 40 -10.13 -36.81 14.41
N LEU A 41 -9.05 -37.56 14.67
CA LEU A 41 -8.28 -38.25 13.63
C LEU A 41 -8.90 -39.64 13.47
N ALA A 42 -9.87 -39.78 12.57
CA ALA A 42 -10.42 -41.06 12.16
C ALA A 42 -9.73 -41.50 10.87
N GLY A 43 -8.80 -42.46 11.00
CA GLY A 43 -8.23 -43.20 9.88
C GLY A 43 -9.14 -44.37 9.49
N ALA A 44 -9.41 -44.45 8.19
CA ALA A 44 -9.65 -45.64 7.37
C ALA A 44 -10.64 -46.74 7.86
N GLY A 45 -11.72 -46.89 7.11
CA GLY A 45 -12.44 -48.14 6.91
C GLY A 45 -13.18 -48.06 5.55
N ALA A 46 -13.45 -49.12 4.80
CA ALA A 46 -13.10 -50.52 4.89
C ALA A 46 -13.44 -51.11 3.49
N HIS A 47 -12.65 -52.06 2.98
CA HIS A 47 -13.12 -53.00 1.96
C HIS A 47 -13.52 -54.29 2.65
N GLY A 48 -14.71 -54.75 2.30
CA GLY A 48 -15.43 -55.79 3.01
C GLY A 48 -14.79 -57.17 2.91
N HIS A 49 -14.99 -57.94 3.97
CA HIS A 49 -15.10 -59.39 3.86
C HIS A 49 -16.15 -59.83 4.88
N GLY A 50 -17.25 -60.37 4.39
CA GLY A 50 -18.23 -61.04 5.24
C GLY A 50 -17.71 -62.41 5.62
N HIS A 51 -17.89 -62.81 6.87
CA HIS A 51 -18.36 -64.14 7.23
C HIS A 51 -18.83 -64.14 8.68
N GLY A 52 -19.98 -64.77 8.91
CA GLY A 52 -20.53 -64.99 10.24
C GLY A 52 -19.73 -66.02 11.05
N GLY A 53 -20.15 -66.19 12.30
CA GLY A 53 -19.69 -67.28 13.17
C GLY A 53 -19.32 -66.77 14.56
N GLY A 54 -20.22 -67.00 15.53
CA GLY A 54 -19.99 -66.70 16.94
C GLY A 54 -18.83 -67.52 17.53
N GLY A 55 -18.23 -66.95 18.57
CA GLY A 55 -17.19 -67.58 19.37
C GLY A 55 -16.60 -66.59 20.36
N GLU A 56 -17.14 -66.57 21.58
CA GLU A 56 -16.47 -66.00 22.74
C GLU A 56 -15.13 -66.70 22.98
N GLY A 57 -14.10 -65.97 23.41
CA GLY A 57 -12.98 -66.57 24.14
C GLY A 57 -11.58 -66.12 23.75
N GLY A 58 -11.14 -65.00 24.34
CA GLY A 58 -9.74 -64.78 24.70
C GLY A 58 -8.82 -64.28 23.61
N VAL A 59 -8.53 -62.96 23.63
CA VAL A 59 -7.29 -62.45 23.02
C VAL A 59 -6.13 -63.25 23.63
N SER A 60 -5.43 -64.02 22.79
CA SER A 60 -4.32 -64.85 23.25
C SER A 60 -3.26 -63.95 23.89
N VAL A 61 -2.72 -64.36 25.04
CA VAL A 61 -1.67 -63.63 25.79
C VAL A 61 -0.47 -63.24 24.90
N GLY A 62 -0.19 -64.01 23.84
CA GLY A 62 0.85 -63.69 22.86
C GLY A 62 0.53 -62.48 21.95
N GLN A 63 -0.75 -62.28 21.59
CA GLN A 63 -1.18 -61.11 20.82
C GLN A 63 -1.15 -59.83 21.66
N VAL A 64 -1.61 -59.91 22.92
CA VAL A 64 -1.54 -58.76 23.85
C VAL A 64 -0.09 -58.31 24.06
N LYS A 65 0.85 -59.25 24.25
CA LYS A 65 2.28 -58.95 24.38
C LYS A 65 2.87 -58.30 23.12
N LYS A 66 2.41 -58.70 21.93
CA LYS A 66 2.84 -58.11 20.66
C LYS A 66 2.29 -56.69 20.51
N GLU A 67 1.02 -56.48 20.81
CA GLU A 67 0.37 -55.16 20.81
C GLU A 67 1.01 -54.20 21.83
N GLU A 68 1.43 -54.70 23.01
CA GLU A 68 2.17 -53.89 23.99
C GLU A 68 3.53 -53.43 23.48
N VAL A 69 4.26 -54.31 22.77
CA VAL A 69 5.56 -53.95 22.17
C VAL A 69 5.36 -52.96 21.03
N GLU A 70 4.38 -53.18 20.16
CA GLU A 70 4.02 -52.25 19.09
C GLU A 70 3.61 -50.88 19.64
N SER A 71 2.83 -50.84 20.72
CA SER A 71 2.43 -49.60 21.40
C SER A 71 3.64 -48.84 21.97
N LYS A 72 4.62 -49.55 22.55
CA LYS A 72 5.87 -48.93 23.04
C LYS A 72 6.72 -48.38 21.91
N ILE A 73 6.82 -49.10 20.78
CA ILE A 73 7.53 -48.63 19.59
C ILE A 73 6.85 -47.39 19.02
N ALA A 74 5.52 -47.39 18.91
CA ALA A 74 4.76 -46.24 18.42
C ALA A 74 4.95 -45.01 19.33
N ALA A 75 4.86 -45.19 20.66
CA ALA A 75 5.10 -44.10 21.61
C ALA A 75 6.54 -43.54 21.50
N TRP A 76 7.54 -44.42 21.36
CA TRP A 76 8.93 -44.01 21.16
C TRP A 76 9.13 -43.27 19.84
N GLN A 77 8.54 -43.75 18.75
CA GLN A 77 8.59 -43.10 17.43
C GLN A 77 7.96 -41.71 17.50
N ILE A 78 6.79 -41.56 18.12
CA ILE A 78 6.12 -40.27 18.30
C ILE A 78 7.02 -39.31 19.10
N ALA A 79 7.67 -39.80 20.16
CA ALA A 79 8.56 -38.98 20.96
C ALA A 79 9.79 -38.50 20.16
N GLU A 80 10.40 -39.36 19.35
CA GLU A 80 11.55 -38.97 18.51
C GLU A 80 11.15 -38.01 17.38
N VAL A 81 10.01 -38.24 16.73
CA VAL A 81 9.45 -37.30 15.74
C VAL A 81 9.19 -35.95 16.40
N ALA A 82 8.64 -35.91 17.62
CA ALA A 82 8.38 -34.67 18.34
C ALA A 82 9.67 -33.91 18.68
N LYS A 83 10.76 -34.60 19.04
CA LYS A 83 12.07 -33.98 19.29
C LYS A 83 12.62 -33.31 18.02
N VAL A 84 12.60 -34.02 16.89
CA VAL A 84 13.06 -33.49 15.60
C VAL A 84 12.24 -32.27 15.21
N ASN A 85 10.91 -32.35 15.32
CA ASN A 85 10.02 -31.24 14.98
C ASN A 85 10.23 -30.02 15.90
N ASN A 86 10.48 -30.24 17.20
CA ASN A 86 10.77 -29.14 18.13
C ASN A 86 12.06 -28.41 17.77
N ARG A 87 13.10 -29.15 17.34
CA ARG A 87 14.35 -28.56 16.87
C ARG A 87 14.12 -27.74 15.60
N PHE A 88 13.42 -28.30 14.62
CA PHE A 88 13.11 -27.62 13.37
C PHE A 88 12.34 -26.31 13.61
N LYS A 89 11.32 -26.31 14.47
CA LYS A 89 10.57 -25.09 14.83
C LYS A 89 11.44 -24.00 15.43
N ARG A 90 12.47 -24.34 16.21
CA ARG A 90 13.42 -23.34 16.74
C ARG A 90 14.28 -22.77 15.63
N GLU A 91 14.76 -23.61 14.72
CA GLU A 91 15.54 -23.18 13.56
C GLU A 91 14.70 -22.27 12.64
N GLU A 92 13.43 -22.59 12.40
CA GLU A 92 12.50 -21.72 11.67
C GLU A 92 12.36 -20.33 12.30
N VAL A 93 12.21 -20.25 13.63
CA VAL A 93 12.10 -18.94 14.31
C VAL A 93 13.37 -18.10 14.12
N VAL A 94 14.55 -18.74 14.15
CA VAL A 94 15.82 -18.05 13.90
C VAL A 94 15.94 -17.57 12.45
N ILE A 95 15.57 -18.42 11.49
CA ILE A 95 15.59 -18.08 10.05
C ILE A 95 14.64 -16.91 9.79
N ASN A 96 13.40 -17.00 10.28
CA ASN A 96 12.39 -15.96 10.09
C ASN A 96 12.80 -14.64 10.76
N GLY A 97 13.41 -14.70 11.94
CA GLY A 97 13.96 -13.51 12.60
C GLY A 97 15.05 -12.85 11.76
N TRP A 98 15.98 -13.63 11.22
CA TRP A 98 17.04 -13.11 10.37
C TRP A 98 16.52 -12.54 9.04
N GLU A 99 15.55 -13.21 8.40
CA GLU A 99 14.89 -12.70 7.20
C GLU A 99 14.16 -11.37 7.49
N GLY A 100 13.40 -11.33 8.59
CA GLY A 100 12.73 -10.13 9.08
C GLY A 100 13.70 -8.96 9.26
N ASP A 101 14.85 -9.20 9.88
CA ASP A 101 15.91 -8.19 10.05
C ASP A 101 16.43 -7.65 8.71
N GLN A 102 16.60 -8.50 7.70
CA GLN A 102 17.03 -8.05 6.37
C GLN A 102 15.95 -7.25 5.66
N VAL A 103 14.70 -7.70 5.74
CA VAL A 103 13.54 -6.99 5.17
C VAL A 103 13.37 -5.62 5.83
N GLU A 104 13.50 -5.54 7.15
CA GLU A 104 13.40 -4.28 7.88
C GLU A 104 14.53 -3.33 7.50
N LYS A 105 15.78 -3.82 7.39
CA LYS A 105 16.91 -3.01 6.92
C LYS A 105 16.69 -2.45 5.51
N ALA A 106 16.23 -3.27 4.59
CA ALA A 106 15.92 -2.83 3.22
C ALA A 106 14.78 -1.79 3.22
N SER A 107 13.71 -2.05 3.97
CA SER A 107 12.56 -1.16 4.11
C SER A 107 12.94 0.18 4.73
N ALA A 108 13.79 0.17 5.77
CA ALA A 108 14.30 1.39 6.40
C ALA A 108 15.18 2.21 5.45
N TRP A 109 16.00 1.55 4.63
CA TRP A 109 16.81 2.21 3.60
C TRP A 109 15.92 2.87 2.53
N LEU A 110 14.91 2.15 2.03
CA LEU A 110 13.93 2.68 1.08
C LEU A 110 13.21 3.92 1.64
N LYS A 111 12.66 3.80 2.86
CA LYS A 111 11.95 4.89 3.54
C LYS A 111 12.81 6.12 3.76
N LYS A 112 14.10 5.93 4.05
CA LYS A 112 15.08 7.03 4.17
C LYS A 112 15.25 7.75 2.83
N TYR A 113 15.26 7.03 1.72
CA TYR A 113 15.39 7.61 0.38
C TYR A 113 14.11 8.34 -0.04
N GLU A 114 12.94 7.74 0.17
CA GLU A 114 11.63 8.34 -0.06
C GLU A 114 11.49 9.67 0.68
N ARG A 115 11.87 9.72 1.97
CA ARG A 115 11.86 10.97 2.74
C ARG A 115 12.71 12.07 2.11
N LYS A 116 13.90 11.72 1.59
CA LYS A 116 14.77 12.69 0.90
C LYS A 116 14.15 13.20 -0.41
N LEU A 117 13.47 12.33 -1.15
CA LEU A 117 12.76 12.72 -2.36
C LEU A 117 11.59 13.63 -2.04
N GLU A 118 10.79 13.29 -1.02
CA GLU A 118 9.64 14.10 -0.61
C GLU A 118 10.09 15.48 -0.09
N GLU A 119 11.20 15.55 0.65
CA GLU A 119 11.76 16.84 1.08
C GLU A 119 12.18 17.72 -0.11
N LYS A 120 12.84 17.12 -1.12
CA LYS A 120 13.20 17.85 -2.34
C LYS A 120 11.96 18.31 -3.12
N ARG A 121 10.94 17.46 -3.20
CA ARG A 121 9.67 17.77 -3.85
C ARG A 121 8.95 18.92 -3.15
N ALA A 122 8.85 18.88 -1.81
CA ALA A 122 8.25 19.93 -1.01
C ALA A 122 8.97 21.27 -1.19
N LYS A 123 10.31 21.28 -1.12
CA LYS A 123 11.12 22.49 -1.35
C LYS A 123 10.93 23.07 -2.76
N ALA A 124 10.85 22.23 -3.78
CA ALA A 124 10.60 22.68 -5.15
C ALA A 124 9.19 23.28 -5.30
N MET A 125 8.19 22.65 -4.69
CA MET A 125 6.81 23.14 -4.69
C MET A 125 6.68 24.47 -3.96
N GLU A 126 7.28 24.59 -2.77
CA GLU A 126 7.31 25.84 -2.00
C GLU A 126 7.97 26.98 -2.79
N LYS A 127 9.11 26.70 -3.43
CA LYS A 127 9.80 27.70 -4.27
C LYS A 127 8.91 28.15 -5.42
N ALA A 128 8.25 27.23 -6.12
CA ALA A 128 7.32 27.56 -7.20
C ALA A 128 6.15 28.43 -6.70
N GLN A 129 5.55 28.05 -5.58
CA GLN A 129 4.46 28.82 -4.96
C GLN A 129 4.91 30.22 -4.52
N ASN A 130 6.11 30.35 -3.97
CA ASN A 130 6.66 31.64 -3.57
C ASN A 130 6.89 32.55 -4.78
N GLU A 131 7.43 32.04 -5.88
CA GLU A 131 7.59 32.83 -7.11
C GLU A 131 6.24 33.27 -7.69
N VAL A 132 5.23 32.39 -7.68
CA VAL A 132 3.86 32.75 -8.06
C VAL A 132 3.29 33.85 -7.14
N ALA A 133 3.49 33.72 -5.82
CA ALA A 133 3.03 34.71 -4.85
C ALA A 133 3.71 36.07 -5.04
N LYS A 134 5.03 36.10 -5.27
CA LYS A 134 5.78 37.32 -5.59
C LYS A 134 5.25 37.98 -6.86
N ALA A 135 5.02 37.20 -7.91
CA ALA A 135 4.48 37.71 -9.17
C ALA A 135 3.08 38.31 -8.98
N ARG A 136 2.20 37.63 -8.24
CA ARG A 136 0.86 38.14 -7.89
C ARG A 136 0.92 39.43 -7.10
N ARG A 137 1.72 39.48 -6.04
CA ARG A 137 1.91 40.68 -5.21
C ARG A 137 2.38 41.88 -6.06
N LYS A 138 3.36 41.68 -6.93
CA LYS A 138 3.86 42.73 -7.83
C LYS A 138 2.80 43.19 -8.84
N ALA A 139 1.98 42.27 -9.35
CA ALA A 139 0.87 42.62 -10.23
C ALA A 139 -0.22 43.40 -9.49
N GLU A 140 -0.56 43.00 -8.27
CA GLU A 140 -1.52 43.68 -7.40
C GLU A 140 -1.05 45.08 -7.02
N GLU A 141 0.22 45.26 -6.67
CA GLU A 141 0.81 46.58 -6.40
C GLU A 141 0.68 47.52 -7.61
N LYS A 142 0.95 47.01 -8.82
CA LYS A 142 0.76 47.78 -10.05
C LYS A 142 -0.71 48.14 -10.29
N ARG A 143 -1.64 47.20 -10.06
CA ARG A 143 -3.08 47.46 -10.18
C ARG A 143 -3.53 48.51 -9.17
N ALA A 144 -3.14 48.38 -7.91
CA ALA A 144 -3.45 49.33 -6.85
C ALA A 144 -2.91 50.74 -7.17
N SER A 145 -1.68 50.84 -7.69
CA SER A 145 -1.10 52.13 -8.12
C SER A 145 -1.89 52.76 -9.29
N ALA A 146 -2.27 51.95 -10.29
CA ALA A 146 -3.09 52.42 -11.40
C ALA A 146 -4.49 52.85 -10.95
N GLU A 147 -5.10 52.10 -10.05
CA GLU A 147 -6.41 52.39 -9.47
C GLU A 147 -6.38 53.65 -8.59
N ALA A 148 -5.34 53.85 -7.79
CA ALA A 148 -5.14 55.09 -7.04
C ALA A 148 -5.04 56.30 -7.99
N LYS A 149 -4.26 56.21 -9.07
CA LYS A 149 -4.17 57.27 -10.09
C LYS A 149 -5.53 57.54 -10.75
N ARG A 150 -6.28 56.49 -11.10
CA ARG A 150 -7.65 56.62 -11.61
C ARG A 150 -8.56 57.32 -10.59
N GLY A 151 -8.54 56.88 -9.33
CA GLY A 151 -9.35 57.44 -8.25
C GLY A 151 -9.11 58.94 -8.05
N THR A 152 -7.84 59.38 -8.06
CA THR A 152 -7.52 60.81 -7.97
C THR A 152 -8.04 61.61 -9.17
N LYS A 153 -7.89 61.12 -10.42
CA LYS A 153 -8.45 61.79 -11.61
C LYS A 153 -9.99 61.87 -11.53
N VAL A 154 -10.65 60.78 -11.14
CA VAL A 154 -12.10 60.73 -10.98
C VAL A 154 -12.57 61.72 -9.91
N ALA A 155 -11.91 61.76 -8.74
CA ALA A 155 -12.24 62.70 -7.67
C ALA A 155 -12.17 64.15 -8.14
N ARG A 156 -11.11 64.55 -8.85
CA ARG A 156 -10.98 65.92 -9.42
C ARG A 156 -12.11 66.26 -10.40
N VAL A 157 -12.49 65.32 -11.26
CA VAL A 157 -13.60 65.52 -12.22
C VAL A 157 -14.92 65.70 -11.46
N LEU A 158 -15.17 64.90 -10.43
CA LEU A 158 -16.37 65.02 -9.60
C LEU A 158 -16.41 66.34 -8.82
N GLU A 159 -15.30 66.75 -8.22
CA GLU A 159 -15.17 68.05 -7.55
C GLU A 159 -15.47 69.21 -8.50
N LEU A 160 -14.89 69.19 -9.70
CA LEU A 160 -15.13 70.22 -10.71
C LEU A 160 -16.59 70.23 -11.18
N ALA A 161 -17.18 69.06 -11.43
CA ALA A 161 -18.58 68.95 -11.82
C ALA A 161 -19.51 69.50 -10.73
N ASN A 162 -19.22 69.23 -9.46
CA ASN A 162 -19.97 69.78 -8.32
C ASN A 162 -19.82 71.31 -8.24
N PHE A 163 -18.61 71.85 -8.41
CA PHE A 163 -18.37 73.29 -8.47
C PHE A 163 -19.17 73.96 -9.60
N MET A 164 -19.14 73.38 -10.80
CA MET A 164 -19.86 73.90 -11.96
C MET A 164 -21.38 73.87 -11.78
N ARG A 165 -21.91 72.83 -11.13
CA ARG A 165 -23.34 72.75 -10.76
C ARG A 165 -23.70 73.86 -9.77
N ALA A 166 -22.84 74.16 -8.79
CA ALA A 166 -23.07 75.23 -7.83
C ALA A 166 -23.03 76.64 -8.47
N VAL A 167 -22.16 76.84 -9.46
CA VAL A 167 -22.00 78.13 -10.17
C VAL A 167 -22.93 78.26 -11.38
N GLY A 168 -23.67 77.21 -11.76
CA GLY A 168 -24.61 77.21 -12.90
C GLY A 168 -23.93 77.30 -14.27
N ARG A 169 -22.67 76.88 -14.40
CA ARG A 169 -21.87 77.00 -15.64
C ARG A 169 -21.67 75.65 -16.33
N ALA A 170 -21.97 75.59 -17.63
CA ALA A 170 -21.81 74.37 -18.43
C ALA A 170 -20.33 73.99 -18.67
N PRO A 171 -20.01 72.69 -18.89
CA PRO A 171 -18.65 72.25 -19.20
C PRO A 171 -18.08 72.90 -20.45
N SER A 172 -16.84 73.38 -20.36
CA SER A 172 -16.08 73.85 -21.52
C SER A 172 -15.40 72.66 -22.19
N THR A 173 -15.73 72.41 -23.46
CA THR A 173 -15.15 71.34 -24.29
C THR A 173 -13.66 71.53 -24.63
N LYS A 174 -13.02 72.62 -24.19
CA LYS A 174 -11.63 72.98 -24.54
C LYS A 174 -10.57 72.56 -23.51
N ARG A 175 -10.94 72.00 -22.36
CA ARG A 175 -9.98 71.48 -21.35
C ARG A 175 -9.95 69.95 -21.39
N SER A 176 -8.80 69.37 -21.75
CA SER A 176 -8.57 67.93 -21.58
C SER A 176 -8.28 67.61 -20.11
N PHE A 177 -8.85 66.52 -19.61
CA PHE A 177 -8.65 66.02 -18.24
C PHE A 177 -7.73 64.78 -18.19
N PHE A 178 -7.07 64.46 -19.31
CA PHE A 178 -6.30 63.23 -19.51
C PHE A 178 -4.81 63.49 -19.67
#